data_AF-A0A2L2Z9D2-F1
#
_entry.id   AF-A0A2L2Z9D2-F1
#
_cell.length_a   1.000
_cell.length_b   1.000
_cell.length_c   1.000
_cell.angle_alpha   90.00
_cell.angle_beta   90.00
_cell.angle_gamma   90.00
#
_symmetry.space_group_name_H-M   'P 1'
#
loop_
_entity.id
_entity.type
_entity.pdbx_description
1 polymer ?
#
loop_
_entity_poly.entity_id
_entity_poly.type
_entity_poly.pdbx_seq_one_letter_code
_entity_poly.pdbx_strand_id
1 'polypeptide(L)' 'PNNADKMTQAPWALIDAPTRELVFQIGSEARKFSYDSVIIADVLYGGTSIGYQSNCIKIVCHLLAATPV' A
#
# COMPACT_ATOMS: atom_id res chain seq x y z
N PRO A 1 6.83 -4.07 -28.90
CA PRO A 1 5.94 -3.28 -28.00
C PRO A 1 6.57 -3.22 -26.60
N ASN A 2 6.94 -2.02 -26.17
CA ASN A 2 7.97 -1.76 -25.16
C ASN A 2 7.75 -2.48 -23.81
N ASN A 3 8.74 -3.32 -23.46
CA ASN A 3 9.02 -3.84 -22.11
C ASN A 3 9.48 -2.71 -21.16
N ALA A 4 8.72 -1.62 -21.04
CA ALA A 4 8.83 -0.79 -19.86
C ALA A 4 8.12 -1.56 -18.74
N ASP A 5 8.90 -2.38 -18.04
CA ASP A 5 8.50 -3.23 -16.94
C ASP A 5 7.40 -2.59 -16.10
N LYS A 6 6.18 -3.14 -16.20
CA LYS A 6 5.22 -3.03 -15.12
C LYS A 6 5.85 -3.75 -13.93
N MET A 7 6.60 -3.01 -13.11
CA MET A 7 7.16 -3.48 -11.85
C MET A 7 5.99 -3.79 -10.91
N THR A 8 5.45 -5.00 -11.10
CA THR A 8 4.26 -5.49 -10.40
C THR A 8 4.70 -5.87 -9.00
N GLN A 9 4.11 -5.21 -8.02
CA GLN A 9 4.37 -5.48 -6.62
C GLN A 9 3.45 -6.61 -6.16
N ALA A 10 3.99 -7.51 -5.33
CA ALA A 10 3.27 -8.63 -4.75
C ALA A 10 3.39 -8.56 -3.22
N PRO A 11 2.51 -7.78 -2.55
CA PRO A 11 2.50 -7.71 -1.09
C PRO A 11 2.30 -9.11 -0.49
N TRP A 12 2.96 -9.38 0.63
CA TRP A 12 2.80 -10.62 1.38
C TRP A 12 1.47 -10.67 2.11
N ALA A 13 0.95 -9.50 2.49
CA ALA A 13 -0.34 -9.37 3.14
C ALA A 13 -1.15 -8.22 2.54
N LEU A 14 -2.44 -8.48 2.31
CA LEU A 14 -3.46 -7.49 2.00
C LEU A 14 -4.43 -7.40 3.18
N ILE A 15 -4.66 -6.19 3.68
CA ILE A 15 -5.67 -5.89 4.68
C ILE A 15 -6.77 -5.10 4.00
N ASP A 16 -7.97 -5.66 3.96
CA ASP A 16 -9.15 -5.00 3.40
C ASP A 16 -9.95 -4.33 4.52
N ALA A 17 -10.33 -3.06 4.34
CA ALA A 17 -11.12 -2.33 5.32
C ALA A 17 -12.16 -1.41 4.67
N PRO A 18 -13.36 -1.27 5.25
CA PRO A 18 -14.51 -0.64 4.61
C PRO A 18 -14.40 0.88 4.43
N THR A 19 -13.48 1.56 5.10
CA THR A 19 -13.39 3.04 5.08
C THR A 19 -11.96 3.52 4.96
N ARG A 20 -11.81 4.72 4.37
CA ARG A 20 -10.52 5.39 4.22
C ARG A 20 -9.86 5.63 5.57
N GLU A 21 -10.66 6.02 6.55
CA GLU A 21 -10.25 6.34 7.91
C GLU A 21 -9.67 5.11 8.60
N LEU A 22 -10.32 3.94 8.44
CA LEU A 22 -9.84 2.71 9.04
C LEU A 22 -8.57 2.19 8.35
N VAL A 23 -8.49 2.26 7.01
CA VAL A 23 -7.25 1.93 6.28
C VAL A 23 -6.08 2.81 6.75
N PHE A 24 -6.32 4.10 6.96
CA PHE A 24 -5.30 5.01 7.47
C PHE A 24 -4.83 4.65 8.88
N GLN A 25 -5.76 4.31 9.78
CA GLN A 25 -5.43 3.89 11.13
C GLN A 25 -4.58 2.62 11.12
N ILE A 26 -5.00 1.60 10.36
CA ILE A 26 -4.27 0.33 10.21
C ILE A 26 -2.88 0.57 9.64
N GLY A 27 -2.77 1.33 8.54
CA GLY A 27 -1.49 1.63 7.90
C GLY A 27 -0.55 2.42 8.80
N SER A 28 -1.06 3.36 9.60
CA SER A 28 -0.27 4.12 10.56
C SER A 28 0.31 3.21 11.64
N GLU A 29 -0.49 2.32 12.25
CA GLU A 29 0.02 1.40 13.26
C GLU A 29 0.93 0.32 12.67
N ALA A 30 0.64 -0.18 11.47
CA ALA A 30 1.51 -1.13 10.78
C ALA A 30 2.92 -0.55 10.56
N ARG A 31 3.04 0.73 10.18
CA ARG A 31 4.34 1.41 10.05
C ARG A 31 5.08 1.56 11.38
N LYS A 32 4.35 1.78 12.49
CA LYS A 32 4.97 1.85 13.82
C LYS A 32 5.47 0.48 14.27
N PHE A 33 4.68 -0.57 14.06
CA PHE A 33 5.09 -1.94 14.39
C PHE A 33 6.20 -2.47 13.48
N SER A 34 6.27 -2.01 12.24
CA SER A 34 7.33 -2.38 11.31
C SER A 34 8.58 -1.50 11.43
N TYR A 35 8.61 -0.56 12.38
CA TYR A 35 9.77 0.31 12.60
C TYR A 35 11.01 -0.55 12.89
N ASP A 36 12.10 -0.28 12.17
CA ASP A 36 13.37 -1.03 12.23
C ASP A 36 13.27 -2.50 11.78
N SER A 37 12.23 -2.85 11.02
CA SER A 37 12.09 -4.15 10.37
C SER A 37 12.28 -4.07 8.85
N VAL A 38 12.36 -5.21 8.19
CA VAL A 38 12.34 -5.30 6.73
C VAL A 38 10.94 -5.07 6.14
N ILE A 39 9.89 -5.07 6.97
CA ILE A 39 8.50 -4.93 6.53
C ILE A 39 8.21 -3.46 6.20
N ILE A 40 7.60 -3.25 5.03
CA ILE A 40 7.17 -1.94 4.54
C ILE A 40 5.68 -2.00 4.34
N ALA A 41 4.97 -1.19 5.11
CA ALA A 41 3.52 -1.08 5.07
C ALA A 41 3.08 0.17 4.29
N ASP A 42 2.12 0.00 3.38
CA ASP A 42 1.52 1.08 2.59
C ASP A 42 -0.01 1.03 2.61
N VAL A 43 -0.62 2.12 2.16
CA VAL A 43 -2.09 2.30 2.12
C VAL A 43 -2.57 2.63 0.71
N LEU A 44 -3.71 2.06 0.32
CA LEU A 44 -4.45 2.40 -0.91
C LEU A 44 -5.90 2.70 -0.58
N TYR A 45 -6.42 3.77 -1.17
CA TYR A 45 -7.81 4.17 -0.93
C TYR A 45 -8.31 5.16 -1.99
N GLY A 46 -9.62 5.15 -2.24
CA GLY A 46 -10.26 6.02 -3.23
C GLY A 46 -10.25 7.51 -2.86
N GLY A 47 -10.47 8.40 -3.84
CA GLY A 47 -10.58 9.85 -3.63
C GLY A 47 -9.25 10.58 -3.39
N THR A 48 -8.16 10.07 -3.97
CA THR A 48 -6.87 10.76 -4.13
C THR A 48 -6.26 10.39 -5.50
N SER A 49 -5.12 10.99 -5.86
CA SER A 49 -4.45 10.74 -7.13
C SER A 49 -3.93 9.30 -7.24
N ILE A 50 -4.39 8.57 -8.26
CA ILE A 50 -3.90 7.23 -8.60
C ILE A 50 -2.40 7.27 -8.91
N GLY A 51 -1.92 8.31 -9.59
CA GLY A 51 -0.50 8.46 -9.93
C GLY A 51 0.38 8.61 -8.70
N TYR A 52 -0.08 9.38 -7.71
CA TYR A 52 0.60 9.52 -6.42
C TYR A 52 0.67 8.18 -5.67
N GLN A 53 -0.48 7.53 -5.48
CA GLN A 53 -0.54 6.23 -4.78
C GLN A 53 0.27 5.14 -5.49
N SER A 54 0.22 5.11 -6.82
CA SER A 54 1.02 4.18 -7.63
C SER A 54 2.51 4.39 -7.40
N ASN A 55 2.98 5.64 -7.32
CA ASN A 55 4.39 5.93 -7.06
C ASN A 55 4.82 5.56 -5.64
N CYS A 56 3.93 5.67 -4.65
CA CYS A 56 4.22 5.21 -3.28
C CYS A 56 4.50 3.70 -3.23
N ILE A 57 3.65 2.89 -3.87
CA ILE A 57 3.77 1.43 -3.78
C ILE A 57 4.75 0.81 -4.77
N LYS A 58 5.15 1.54 -5.83
CA LYS A 58 5.95 0.99 -6.96
C LYS A 58 7.31 0.41 -6.60
N ILE A 59 7.91 0.83 -5.49
CA ILE A 59 9.28 0.44 -5.12
C ILE A 59 9.28 -0.85 -4.31
N VAL A 60 8.67 -0.84 -3.12
CA VAL A 60 8.55 -1.99 -2.22
C VAL A 60 7.25 -1.86 -1.44
N CYS A 61 6.46 -2.93 -1.37
CA CYS A 61 5.30 -3.02 -0.49
C CYS A 61 5.18 -4.46 0.01
N HIS A 62 5.36 -4.67 1.31
CA HIS A 62 5.22 -5.99 1.96
C HIS A 62 3.82 -6.17 2.54
N LEU A 63 3.25 -5.10 3.10
CA LEU A 63 1.90 -5.09 3.67
C LEU A 63 1.12 -3.94 3.06
N LEU A 64 -0.07 -4.24 2.54
CA LEU A 64 -0.93 -3.27 1.88
C LEU A 64 -2.27 -3.21 2.59
N ALA A 65 -2.62 -2.07 3.20
CA ALA A 65 -3.98 -1.82 3.68
C ALA A 65 -4.77 -1.08 2.61
N ALA A 66 -5.92 -1.60 2.20
CA ALA A 66 -6.70 -1.06 1.11
C ALA A 66 -8.18 -0.94 1.46
N THR A 67 -8.85 0.06 0.86
CA THR A 67 -10.31 0.04 0.78
C THR A 67 -10.72 -0.74 -0.47
N PRO A 68 -11.68 -1.68 -0.37
CA PRO A 68 -12.28 -2.29 -1.53
C PRO A 68 -13.19 -1.22 -2.14
N VAL A 69 -12.79 -0.66 -3.27
CA VAL A 69 -13.71 0.15 -4.09
C VAL A 69 -14.37 -0.74 -5.12
#